data_AF-A0A3A4PMX3-F1
#
_entry.id   AF-A0A3A4PMX3-F1
#
_cell.length_a   1.000
_cell.length_b   1.000
_cell.length_c   1.000
_cell.angle_alpha   90.00
_cell.angle_beta   90.00
_cell.angle_gamma   90.00
#
_symmetry.space_group_name_H-M   'P 1'
#
loop_
_entity.id
_entity.type
_entity.pdbx_description
1 polymer ?
#
loop_
_entity_poly.entity_id
_entity_poly.type
_entity_poly.pdbx_seq_one_letter_code
_entity_poly.pdbx_strand_id
1 'polypeptide(L)'
;MRVNRTGPGYQTRLTLAAAALAAWIAGCGGYSPPVVLHVPDGDDPSMRGDVVEQPPDDVGPFPGPLAQQVRDQDLIIVHEKLFTAYFGLYETRLLADPGFVLFDNTLQWVTDNRNPQQTRVWLATFNGTLRDSPPEEANGLAVYQRLLRLGYLRENIGVGDRNTIPQNNFDGFDVVIYAHVEPVDARNVVRQQKPFLTFAAGQLDELGIGTGKETLRDFRDLVHVYNNGHPITRQFPIGPFTLGRREAILATDHAQGGVVLLTVENDTIPCENVKKFRVKCTRRDLIKMKVVMRSADSSGSQICIKVDEDCYIWIDVVGKKATATKESEAGVHPVVMGIPDCGLAREVRCP
;
A
#
# COMPACT_ATOMS: atom_id res chain seq x y z
N MET A 1 50.72 -46.60 15.28
CA MET A 1 51.59 -46.86 14.10
C MET A 1 51.52 -45.66 13.17
N ARG A 2 52.64 -45.23 12.57
CA ARG A 2 52.63 -44.38 11.36
C ARG A 2 52.40 -45.26 10.13
N VAL A 3 51.89 -44.71 9.03
CA VAL A 3 52.50 -44.68 7.68
C VAL A 3 51.67 -43.75 6.77
N ASN A 4 52.35 -42.94 5.95
CA ASN A 4 51.77 -42.03 4.95
C ASN A 4 51.52 -42.70 3.59
N ARG A 5 50.65 -42.10 2.75
CA ARG A 5 50.76 -41.94 1.27
C ARG A 5 49.63 -40.97 0.84
N THR A 6 49.82 -39.73 0.36
CA THR A 6 50.60 -39.13 -0.76
C THR A 6 50.04 -39.36 -2.18
N GLY A 7 49.06 -38.52 -2.58
CA GLY A 7 48.83 -37.99 -3.95
C GLY A 7 48.65 -38.94 -5.14
N PRO A 8 48.57 -38.41 -6.40
CA PRO A 8 48.48 -37.01 -6.85
C PRO A 8 47.27 -36.76 -7.81
N GLY A 9 47.15 -35.54 -8.40
CA GLY A 9 46.30 -35.34 -9.60
C GLY A 9 45.62 -33.97 -9.78
N TYR A 10 46.39 -32.91 -10.07
CA TYR A 10 45.88 -31.65 -10.62
C TYR A 10 46.22 -31.55 -12.12
N GLN A 11 45.61 -30.59 -12.84
CA GLN A 11 45.56 -30.44 -14.32
C GLN A 11 44.56 -31.38 -15.01
N THR A 12 43.87 -31.04 -16.11
CA THR A 12 44.04 -30.01 -17.17
C THR A 12 42.63 -29.73 -17.77
N ARG A 13 42.25 -28.68 -18.53
CA ARG A 13 42.91 -27.58 -19.29
C ARG A 13 42.16 -26.24 -19.12
N LEU A 14 42.75 -25.16 -19.63
CA LEU A 14 42.15 -23.84 -19.86
C LEU A 14 42.62 -23.38 -21.26
N THR A 15 41.70 -23.19 -22.22
CA THR A 15 41.91 -22.65 -23.60
C THR A 15 40.59 -22.77 -24.36
N LEU A 16 40.15 -21.93 -25.31
CA LEU A 16 40.42 -20.55 -25.74
C LEU A 16 39.69 -20.39 -27.11
N ALA A 17 38.70 -19.49 -27.22
CA ALA A 17 38.11 -18.92 -28.46
C ALA A 17 36.84 -18.15 -28.05
N ALA A 18 36.70 -16.82 -28.13
CA ALA A 18 37.44 -15.78 -28.85
C ALA A 18 37.32 -15.82 -30.39
N ALA A 19 36.08 -15.87 -30.91
CA ALA A 19 35.77 -15.61 -32.32
C ALA A 19 34.29 -15.26 -32.58
N ALA A 20 33.82 -14.07 -32.18
CA ALA A 20 32.48 -13.56 -32.56
C ALA A 20 32.33 -12.01 -32.41
N LEU A 21 33.36 -11.23 -32.71
CA LEU A 21 33.28 -9.75 -32.65
C LEU A 21 34.13 -9.05 -33.73
N ALA A 22 33.98 -9.46 -35.00
CA ALA A 22 34.66 -8.84 -36.13
C ALA A 22 33.97 -9.14 -37.48
N ALA A 23 32.69 -8.80 -37.64
CA ALA A 23 31.99 -8.98 -38.93
C ALA A 23 30.75 -8.08 -39.14
N TRP A 24 30.79 -6.78 -38.80
CA TRP A 24 29.76 -5.82 -39.27
C TRP A 24 30.20 -4.34 -39.36
N ILE A 25 31.44 -4.09 -39.81
CA ILE A 25 31.90 -2.76 -40.26
C ILE A 25 32.67 -2.92 -41.58
N ALA A 26 31.92 -3.06 -42.68
CA ALA A 26 32.38 -2.87 -44.06
C ALA A 26 31.16 -2.84 -44.98
N GLY A 27 30.64 -1.65 -45.29
CA GLY A 27 29.36 -1.50 -46.01
C GLY A 27 29.01 -0.06 -46.31
N CYS A 28 29.94 0.69 -46.90
CA CYS A 28 29.69 2.06 -47.33
C CYS A 28 28.73 2.11 -48.53
N GLY A 29 27.83 3.09 -48.51
CA GLY A 29 27.40 3.80 -49.71
C GLY A 29 25.99 3.54 -50.21
N GLY A 30 25.24 4.63 -50.42
CA GLY A 30 24.21 4.67 -51.46
C GLY A 30 22.93 5.45 -51.12
N TYR A 31 22.82 6.64 -51.72
CA TYR A 31 21.56 7.27 -52.15
C TYR A 31 20.44 7.52 -51.13
N SER A 32 20.40 8.76 -50.64
CA SER A 32 19.12 9.43 -50.35
C SER A 32 18.54 10.02 -51.65
N PRO A 33 17.32 9.67 -52.07
CA PRO A 33 16.61 10.41 -53.11
C PRO A 33 16.08 11.74 -52.55
N PRO A 34 15.93 12.80 -53.37
CA PRO A 34 15.38 14.07 -52.92
C PRO A 34 13.90 13.96 -52.61
N VAL A 35 13.47 14.48 -51.45
CA VAL A 35 12.05 14.70 -51.15
C VAL A 35 11.58 15.89 -51.98
N VAL A 36 10.83 15.61 -53.05
CA VAL A 36 10.14 16.64 -53.83
C VAL A 36 8.90 17.07 -53.06
N LEU A 37 8.90 18.30 -52.56
CA LEU A 37 7.70 18.97 -52.06
C LEU A 37 6.79 19.30 -53.26
N HIS A 38 5.74 18.52 -53.45
CA HIS A 38 4.63 18.94 -54.31
C HIS A 38 3.73 19.91 -53.53
N VAL A 39 3.79 21.18 -53.92
CA VAL A 39 2.72 22.15 -53.67
C VAL A 39 1.68 21.99 -54.79
N PRO A 40 0.41 21.71 -54.49
CA PRO A 40 -0.69 21.96 -55.40
C PRO A 40 -1.21 23.39 -55.17
N ASP A 41 -1.01 24.27 -56.13
CA ASP A 41 -1.84 25.48 -56.24
C ASP A 41 -3.27 25.06 -56.58
N GLY A 42 -4.26 25.68 -55.92
CA GLY A 42 -5.66 25.27 -56.00
C GLY A 42 -6.61 26.30 -55.42
N ASP A 43 -6.77 27.43 -56.11
CA ASP A 43 -7.85 28.39 -55.84
C ASP A 43 -9.21 27.77 -56.21
N ASP A 44 -10.11 27.60 -55.23
CA ASP A 44 -11.55 27.62 -55.49
C ASP A 44 -12.33 28.17 -54.26
N PRO A 45 -12.94 29.36 -54.34
CA PRO A 45 -13.65 29.98 -53.23
C PRO A 45 -15.14 29.64 -53.25
N SER A 46 -15.57 28.63 -52.48
CA SER A 46 -17.00 28.44 -52.18
C SER A 46 -17.29 28.29 -50.68
N MET A 47 -18.01 29.27 -50.15
CA MET A 47 -18.48 29.26 -48.76
C MET A 47 -19.44 28.11 -48.49
N ARG A 48 -19.18 27.38 -47.40
CA ARG A 48 -20.21 26.88 -46.46
C ARG A 48 -19.56 26.77 -45.09
N GLY A 49 -20.14 27.47 -44.12
CA GLY A 49 -19.66 27.45 -42.74
C GLY A 49 -20.24 26.27 -42.00
N ASP A 50 -19.40 25.31 -41.64
CA ASP A 50 -19.72 24.31 -40.62
C ASP A 50 -19.24 24.82 -39.25
N VAL A 51 -20.12 24.69 -38.26
CA VAL A 51 -19.84 25.10 -36.88
C VAL A 51 -18.82 24.15 -36.29
N VAL A 52 -17.62 24.66 -36.01
CA VAL A 52 -16.64 23.95 -35.16
C VAL A 52 -17.16 24.01 -33.73
N GLU A 53 -17.84 22.94 -33.29
CA GLU A 53 -18.03 22.69 -31.86
C GLU A 53 -16.64 22.49 -31.25
N GLN A 54 -16.17 23.49 -30.50
CA GLN A 54 -15.03 23.30 -29.61
C GLN A 54 -15.41 22.24 -28.57
N PRO A 55 -14.51 21.28 -28.23
CA PRO A 55 -14.69 20.51 -27.02
C PRO A 55 -14.74 21.49 -25.82
N PRO A 56 -15.52 21.20 -24.77
CA PRO A 56 -15.58 22.08 -23.61
C PRO A 56 -14.24 22.07 -22.86
N ASP A 57 -13.42 23.08 -23.11
CA ASP A 57 -12.30 23.49 -22.26
C ASP A 57 -12.85 24.06 -20.94
N ASP A 58 -13.43 23.18 -20.12
CA ASP A 58 -14.06 23.54 -18.84
C ASP A 58 -13.67 22.55 -17.72
N VAL A 59 -12.38 22.19 -17.69
CA VAL A 59 -11.73 21.78 -16.44
C VAL A 59 -11.41 23.05 -15.65
N GLY A 60 -12.44 23.63 -15.05
CA GLY A 60 -12.33 24.86 -14.29
C GLY A 60 -11.32 24.74 -13.14
N PRO A 61 -10.60 25.82 -12.79
CA PRO A 61 -9.66 25.81 -11.67
C PRO A 61 -10.41 25.55 -10.36
N PHE A 62 -9.93 24.58 -9.57
CA PHE A 62 -10.47 24.20 -8.26
C PHE A 62 -10.84 25.42 -7.39
N PRO A 63 -12.14 25.65 -7.09
CA PRO A 63 -12.55 26.43 -5.92
C PRO A 63 -12.53 25.47 -4.72
N GLY A 64 -11.94 25.73 -3.57
CA GLY A 64 -11.40 26.93 -2.95
C GLY A 64 -11.07 26.57 -1.48
N PRO A 65 -10.57 27.49 -0.65
CA PRO A 65 -9.93 27.12 0.61
C PRO A 65 -10.92 26.92 1.78
N LEU A 66 -11.54 25.73 1.88
CA LEU A 66 -12.32 25.30 3.06
C LEU A 66 -12.12 23.81 3.40
N ALA A 67 -10.88 23.41 3.62
CA ALA A 67 -10.55 22.28 4.48
C ALA A 67 -9.63 22.80 5.59
N GLN A 68 -10.20 23.03 6.78
CA GLN A 68 -9.39 23.24 7.98
C GLN A 68 -8.55 21.97 8.16
N GLN A 69 -7.24 22.14 8.39
CA GLN A 69 -6.20 21.15 8.11
C GLN A 69 -6.21 19.94 9.09
N VAL A 70 -7.29 19.15 9.07
CA VAL A 70 -7.28 17.78 9.57
C VAL A 70 -6.19 17.07 8.78
N ARG A 71 -5.23 16.47 9.48
CA ARG A 71 -4.18 15.67 8.85
C ARG A 71 -4.75 14.30 8.53
N ASP A 72 -5.57 14.28 7.51
CA ASP A 72 -6.01 13.08 6.83
C ASP A 72 -4.79 12.24 6.42
N GLN A 73 -4.83 10.95 6.73
CA GLN A 73 -3.80 10.00 6.30
C GLN A 73 -4.30 9.15 5.14
N ASP A 74 -3.41 8.81 4.24
CA ASP A 74 -3.77 8.24 2.94
C ASP A 74 -3.98 6.72 3.03
N LEU A 75 -5.11 6.24 2.50
CA LEU A 75 -5.50 4.83 2.53
C LEU A 75 -5.44 4.15 1.17
N ILE A 76 -5.87 4.84 0.12
CA ILE A 76 -5.78 4.33 -1.25
C ILE A 76 -5.01 5.37 -2.05
N ILE A 77 -3.82 4.98 -2.50
CA ILE A 77 -2.91 5.81 -3.30
C ILE A 77 -2.59 5.04 -4.57
N VAL A 78 -2.64 5.70 -5.72
CA VAL A 78 -2.33 5.08 -7.02
C VAL A 78 -1.23 5.81 -7.79
N HIS A 79 -0.45 5.06 -8.57
CA HIS A 79 0.42 5.57 -9.62
C HIS A 79 -0.22 5.33 -10.99
N GLU A 80 -0.84 6.36 -11.57
CA GLU A 80 -1.62 6.18 -12.81
C GLU A 80 -0.80 5.57 -13.96
N LYS A 81 0.45 6.04 -14.16
CA LYS A 81 1.31 5.57 -15.25
C LYS A 81 1.91 4.17 -15.06
N LEU A 82 1.87 3.61 -13.84
CA LEU A 82 2.49 2.32 -13.50
C LEU A 82 1.45 1.26 -13.08
N PHE A 83 0.15 1.60 -13.14
CA PHE A 83 -0.96 0.74 -12.67
C PHE A 83 -0.64 0.11 -11.30
N THR A 84 -0.08 0.93 -10.42
CA THR A 84 0.35 0.53 -9.08
C THR A 84 -0.60 1.14 -8.05
N ALA A 85 -1.03 0.36 -7.07
CA ALA A 85 -1.94 0.79 -6.01
C ALA A 85 -1.46 0.32 -4.63
N TYR A 86 -1.49 1.25 -3.67
CA TYR A 86 -1.52 0.94 -2.26
C TYR A 86 -2.96 0.82 -1.79
N PHE A 87 -3.24 -0.19 -0.96
CA PHE A 87 -4.56 -0.45 -0.39
C PHE A 87 -4.47 -0.70 1.12
N GLY A 88 -4.77 0.35 1.90
CA GLY A 88 -4.59 0.37 3.35
C GLY A 88 -5.58 -0.45 4.17
N LEU A 89 -6.65 -1.00 3.58
CA LEU A 89 -7.57 -1.89 4.29
C LEU A 89 -6.98 -3.32 4.32
N TYR A 90 -6.13 -3.59 5.31
CA TYR A 90 -5.11 -4.65 5.21
C TYR A 90 -5.49 -6.03 5.74
N GLU A 91 -6.40 -6.13 6.73
CA GLU A 91 -6.92 -7.43 7.19
C GLU A 91 -8.00 -7.91 6.22
N THR A 92 -7.61 -8.32 5.01
CA THR A 92 -8.52 -8.78 3.96
C THR A 92 -9.41 -9.96 4.38
N ARG A 93 -8.99 -10.78 5.35
CA ARG A 93 -9.82 -11.81 5.99
C ARG A 93 -10.99 -11.25 6.81
N LEU A 94 -10.87 -10.01 7.26
CA LEU A 94 -11.87 -9.25 8.02
C LEU A 94 -12.61 -8.22 7.17
N LEU A 95 -12.31 -8.08 5.88
CA LEU A 95 -12.92 -7.07 5.00
C LEU A 95 -14.39 -7.41 4.68
N ALA A 96 -15.30 -6.43 4.75
CA ALA A 96 -16.68 -6.51 4.26
C ALA A 96 -16.89 -5.58 3.06
N ASP A 97 -18.05 -5.68 2.40
CA ASP A 97 -18.55 -4.59 1.58
C ASP A 97 -18.89 -3.39 2.49
N PRO A 98 -18.52 -2.15 2.11
CA PRO A 98 -18.03 -1.74 0.80
C PRO A 98 -16.49 -1.80 0.63
N GLY A 99 -15.73 -2.17 1.66
CA GLY A 99 -14.27 -2.34 1.57
C GLY A 99 -13.84 -3.36 0.51
N PHE A 100 -14.56 -4.47 0.38
CA PHE A 100 -14.33 -5.44 -0.70
C PHE A 100 -14.67 -4.88 -2.08
N VAL A 101 -15.62 -3.96 -2.18
CA VAL A 101 -15.95 -3.27 -3.45
C VAL A 101 -14.84 -2.29 -3.84
N LEU A 102 -14.26 -1.58 -2.87
CA LEU A 102 -13.04 -0.78 -3.09
C LEU A 102 -11.86 -1.66 -3.54
N PHE A 103 -11.68 -2.84 -2.94
CA PHE A 103 -10.65 -3.80 -3.36
C PHE A 103 -10.89 -4.29 -4.80
N ASP A 104 -12.11 -4.70 -5.13
CA ASP A 104 -12.48 -5.18 -6.46
C ASP A 104 -12.25 -4.11 -7.53
N ASN A 105 -12.70 -2.87 -7.28
CA ASN A 105 -12.49 -1.77 -8.22
C ASN A 105 -10.99 -1.43 -8.36
N THR A 106 -10.21 -1.54 -7.28
CA THR A 106 -8.74 -1.41 -7.32
C THR A 106 -8.11 -2.50 -8.17
N LEU A 107 -8.54 -3.75 -8.01
CA LEU A 107 -8.07 -4.90 -8.80
C LEU A 107 -8.43 -4.79 -10.28
N GLN A 108 -9.66 -4.36 -10.60
CA GLN A 108 -10.09 -4.10 -11.98
C GLN A 108 -9.25 -2.98 -12.59
N TRP A 109 -8.96 -1.92 -11.84
CA TRP A 109 -8.13 -0.83 -12.32
C TRP A 109 -6.67 -1.23 -12.57
N VAL A 110 -5.98 -1.89 -11.62
CA VAL A 110 -4.57 -2.33 -11.85
C VAL A 110 -4.45 -3.39 -12.95
N THR A 111 -5.52 -4.14 -13.25
CA THR A 111 -5.54 -5.10 -14.36
C THR A 111 -6.05 -4.51 -15.68
N ASP A 112 -6.26 -3.19 -15.77
CA ASP A 112 -6.83 -2.50 -16.94
C ASP A 112 -8.13 -3.16 -17.46
N ASN A 113 -9.02 -3.52 -16.52
CA ASN A 113 -10.31 -4.17 -16.74
C ASN A 113 -10.25 -5.49 -17.53
N ARG A 114 -9.10 -6.17 -17.55
CA ARG A 114 -8.94 -7.48 -18.22
C ARG A 114 -9.91 -8.51 -17.67
N ASN A 115 -10.39 -9.38 -18.56
CA ASN A 115 -11.28 -10.48 -18.22
C ASN A 115 -10.64 -11.40 -17.16
N PRO A 116 -11.24 -11.57 -15.96
CA PRO A 116 -10.74 -12.44 -14.90
C PRO A 116 -10.34 -13.85 -15.35
N GLN A 117 -11.03 -14.43 -16.34
CA GLN A 117 -10.74 -15.76 -16.85
C GLN A 117 -9.44 -15.85 -17.67
N GLN A 118 -8.91 -14.71 -18.12
CA GLN A 118 -7.69 -14.60 -18.93
C GLN A 118 -6.53 -13.96 -18.16
N THR A 119 -6.82 -13.12 -17.16
CA THR A 119 -5.82 -12.43 -16.35
C THR A 119 -5.02 -13.40 -15.48
N ARG A 120 -3.68 -13.34 -15.57
CA ARG A 120 -2.75 -14.13 -14.77
C ARG A 120 -2.19 -13.31 -13.60
N VAL A 121 -2.35 -13.82 -12.39
CA VAL A 121 -2.02 -13.13 -11.13
C VAL A 121 -0.86 -13.83 -10.44
N TRP A 122 0.17 -13.07 -10.02
CA TRP A 122 1.11 -13.53 -9.01
C TRP A 122 0.71 -13.01 -7.64
N LEU A 123 0.22 -13.90 -6.77
CA LEU A 123 -0.18 -13.59 -5.40
C LEU A 123 0.96 -13.95 -4.45
N ALA A 124 1.63 -12.94 -3.91
CA ALA A 124 2.60 -13.10 -2.85
C ALA A 124 1.90 -13.12 -1.48
N THR A 125 2.17 -14.17 -0.69
CA THR A 125 1.65 -14.35 0.68
C THR A 125 2.80 -14.52 1.67
N PHE A 126 2.51 -14.80 2.96
CA PHE A 126 3.52 -14.76 4.02
C PHE A 126 4.68 -15.76 3.84
N ASN A 127 4.38 -16.97 3.37
CA ASN A 127 5.33 -18.05 3.05
C ASN A 127 4.99 -18.78 1.74
N GLY A 128 4.04 -18.26 0.95
CA GLY A 128 3.66 -18.82 -0.34
C GLY A 128 2.72 -20.00 -0.26
N THR A 129 1.96 -20.13 0.83
CA THR A 129 0.89 -21.12 0.96
C THR A 129 -0.49 -20.46 1.04
N LEU A 130 -1.54 -21.27 0.97
CA LEU A 130 -2.94 -20.85 1.10
C LEU A 130 -3.56 -21.64 2.26
N ARG A 131 -3.21 -21.27 3.49
CA ARG A 131 -3.62 -21.96 4.71
C ARG A 131 -4.16 -20.95 5.73
N ASP A 132 -5.12 -21.34 6.54
CA ASP A 132 -5.58 -20.54 7.69
C ASP A 132 -4.56 -20.51 8.85
N SER A 133 -3.43 -21.20 8.71
CA SER A 133 -2.36 -21.26 9.70
C SER A 133 -0.98 -21.27 9.00
N PRO A 134 -0.04 -20.39 9.40
CA PRO A 134 -0.15 -19.46 10.53
C PRO A 134 -1.06 -18.25 10.19
N PRO A 135 -1.57 -17.48 11.17
CA PRO A 135 -2.60 -16.45 10.95
C PRO A 135 -2.26 -15.38 9.90
N GLU A 136 -0.98 -15.14 9.65
CA GLU A 136 -0.44 -14.22 8.66
C GLU A 136 -0.84 -14.61 7.21
N GLU A 137 -1.09 -15.90 6.97
CA GLU A 137 -1.56 -16.41 5.67
C GLU A 137 -3.06 -16.17 5.42
N ALA A 138 -3.85 -15.91 6.47
CA ALA A 138 -5.30 -15.78 6.32
C ALA A 138 -5.71 -14.61 5.41
N ASN A 139 -4.90 -13.55 5.35
CA ASN A 139 -5.11 -12.43 4.43
C ASN A 139 -4.77 -12.79 2.97
N GLY A 140 -3.67 -13.53 2.74
CA GLY A 140 -3.36 -14.10 1.42
C GLY A 140 -4.46 -15.05 0.93
N LEU A 141 -4.96 -15.92 1.80
CA LEU A 141 -6.07 -16.82 1.51
C LEU A 141 -7.38 -16.06 1.21
N ALA A 142 -7.69 -15.00 1.96
CA ALA A 142 -8.89 -14.18 1.73
C ALA A 142 -8.85 -13.48 0.37
N VAL A 143 -7.69 -12.94 -0.03
CA VAL A 143 -7.46 -12.38 -1.38
C VAL A 143 -7.65 -13.49 -2.44
N TYR A 144 -7.02 -14.65 -2.29
CA TYR A 144 -7.20 -15.78 -3.20
C TYR A 144 -8.68 -16.18 -3.35
N GLN A 145 -9.40 -16.29 -2.24
CA GLN A 145 -10.84 -16.60 -2.25
C GLN A 145 -11.69 -15.46 -2.86
N ARG A 146 -11.27 -14.20 -2.81
CA ARG A 146 -11.94 -13.11 -3.54
C ARG A 146 -11.69 -13.21 -5.04
N LEU A 147 -10.45 -13.47 -5.48
CA LEU A 147 -10.11 -13.69 -6.89
C LEU A 147 -10.98 -14.80 -7.51
N LEU A 148 -11.13 -15.95 -6.84
CA LEU A 148 -12.00 -17.02 -7.34
C LEU A 148 -13.49 -16.61 -7.43
N ARG A 149 -13.98 -15.80 -6.48
CA ARG A 149 -15.35 -15.26 -6.51
C ARG A 149 -15.57 -14.24 -7.63
N LEU A 150 -14.52 -13.55 -8.05
CA LEU A 150 -14.51 -12.65 -9.21
C LEU A 150 -14.35 -13.38 -10.56
N GLY A 151 -14.24 -14.72 -10.55
CA GLY A 151 -14.14 -15.53 -11.77
C GLY A 151 -12.72 -15.72 -12.30
N TYR A 152 -11.68 -15.40 -11.53
CA TYR A 152 -10.31 -15.76 -11.88
C TYR A 152 -10.14 -17.29 -11.83
N LEU A 153 -9.48 -17.86 -12.85
CA LEU A 153 -9.19 -19.29 -12.90
C LEU A 153 -8.04 -19.66 -11.96
N ARG A 154 -8.09 -20.85 -11.35
CA ARG A 154 -7.10 -21.28 -10.34
C ARG A 154 -5.71 -21.44 -10.95
N GLU A 155 -5.65 -21.98 -12.16
CA GLU A 155 -4.48 -22.17 -13.00
C GLU A 155 -3.81 -20.85 -13.43
N ASN A 156 -4.53 -19.73 -13.37
CA ASN A 156 -4.00 -18.40 -13.67
C ASN A 156 -3.44 -17.69 -12.43
N ILE A 157 -3.67 -18.20 -11.22
CA ILE A 157 -3.19 -17.59 -9.97
C ILE A 157 -1.97 -18.37 -9.48
N GLY A 158 -0.78 -17.84 -9.76
CA GLY A 158 0.46 -18.29 -9.12
C GLY A 158 0.52 -17.78 -7.69
N VAL A 159 0.88 -18.64 -6.74
CA VAL A 159 1.08 -18.26 -5.33
C VAL A 159 2.55 -18.45 -4.99
N GLY A 160 3.14 -17.49 -4.28
CA GLY A 160 4.54 -17.54 -3.88
C GLY A 160 4.84 -16.80 -2.58
N ASP A 161 5.99 -17.12 -2.00
CA ASP A 161 6.48 -16.48 -0.77
C ASP A 161 6.86 -15.01 -1.07
N ARG A 162 6.38 -14.08 -0.25
CA ARG A 162 6.77 -12.66 -0.25
C ARG A 162 8.26 -12.41 -0.42
N ASN A 163 9.12 -13.23 0.20
CA ASN A 163 10.57 -13.12 0.14
C ASN A 163 11.14 -13.37 -1.27
N THR A 164 10.33 -13.92 -2.20
CA THR A 164 10.71 -14.07 -3.61
C THR A 164 10.52 -12.79 -4.43
N ILE A 165 9.68 -11.84 -4.00
CA ILE A 165 9.38 -10.60 -4.73
C ILE A 165 10.64 -9.88 -5.25
N PRO A 166 11.72 -9.70 -4.45
CA PRO A 166 12.92 -8.95 -4.90
C PRO A 166 13.71 -9.62 -6.04
N GLN A 167 13.52 -10.92 -6.27
CA GLN A 167 14.35 -11.72 -7.20
C GLN A 167 13.54 -12.50 -8.25
N ASN A 168 12.22 -12.65 -8.09
CA ASN A 168 11.40 -13.46 -8.98
C ASN A 168 11.27 -12.85 -10.39
N ASN A 169 10.99 -13.71 -11.38
CA ASN A 169 10.56 -13.27 -12.70
C ASN A 169 9.02 -13.33 -12.78
N PHE A 170 8.39 -12.21 -13.13
CA PHE A 170 6.94 -12.09 -13.29
C PHE A 170 6.49 -12.17 -14.77
N ASP A 171 7.38 -12.62 -15.67
CA ASP A 171 7.04 -12.95 -17.05
C ASP A 171 5.83 -13.90 -17.13
N GLY A 172 4.90 -13.58 -18.02
CA GLY A 172 3.64 -14.31 -18.15
C GLY A 172 2.56 -13.99 -17.11
N PHE A 173 2.84 -13.20 -16.06
CA PHE A 173 1.81 -12.63 -15.18
C PHE A 173 1.46 -11.20 -15.61
N ASP A 174 0.18 -10.85 -15.49
CA ASP A 174 -0.39 -9.55 -15.84
C ASP A 174 -0.38 -8.57 -14.65
N VAL A 175 -0.50 -9.08 -13.41
CA VAL A 175 -0.49 -8.30 -12.18
C VAL A 175 0.21 -9.06 -11.06
N VAL A 176 0.90 -8.33 -10.19
CA VAL A 176 1.48 -8.83 -8.94
C VAL A 176 0.67 -8.27 -7.77
N ILE A 177 0.25 -9.11 -6.83
CA ILE A 177 -0.48 -8.72 -5.61
C ILE A 177 0.33 -9.14 -4.39
N TYR A 178 0.64 -8.19 -3.52
CA TYR A 178 1.40 -8.39 -2.29
C TYR A 178 0.46 -8.38 -1.07
N ALA A 179 -0.12 -9.53 -0.73
CA ALA A 179 -1.16 -9.66 0.29
C ALA A 179 -0.61 -9.75 1.73
N HIS A 180 0.30 -8.84 2.09
CA HIS A 180 0.91 -8.76 3.43
C HIS A 180 1.25 -7.31 3.81
N VAL A 181 1.43 -7.02 5.11
CA VAL A 181 1.76 -5.66 5.61
C VAL A 181 3.25 -5.42 5.86
N GLU A 182 3.99 -6.42 6.34
CA GLU A 182 5.45 -6.31 6.46
C GLU A 182 6.07 -6.11 5.07
N PRO A 183 6.91 -5.07 4.88
CA PRO A 183 7.48 -4.75 3.57
C PRO A 183 8.63 -5.68 3.16
N VAL A 184 8.78 -5.86 1.86
CA VAL A 184 9.96 -6.45 1.19
C VAL A 184 10.31 -5.60 -0.04
N ASP A 185 11.56 -5.63 -0.53
CA ASP A 185 11.96 -4.83 -1.70
C ASP A 185 11.09 -5.15 -2.93
N ALA A 186 10.28 -4.18 -3.36
CA ALA A 186 9.35 -4.27 -4.47
C ALA A 186 9.88 -3.65 -5.77
N ARG A 187 11.09 -3.07 -5.77
CA ARG A 187 11.71 -2.42 -6.94
C ARG A 187 11.81 -3.35 -8.14
N ASN A 188 11.92 -4.66 -7.89
CA ASN A 188 11.93 -5.68 -8.93
C ASN A 188 10.63 -5.69 -9.78
N VAL A 189 9.47 -5.51 -9.14
CA VAL A 189 8.16 -5.45 -9.83
C VAL A 189 8.10 -4.23 -10.75
N VAL A 190 8.54 -3.07 -10.26
CA VAL A 190 8.60 -1.80 -11.01
C VAL A 190 9.57 -1.88 -12.18
N ARG A 191 10.77 -2.46 -11.98
CA ARG A 191 11.77 -2.67 -13.05
C ARG A 191 11.26 -3.57 -14.17
N GLN A 192 10.40 -4.55 -13.85
CA GLN A 192 9.73 -5.42 -14.82
C GLN A 192 8.44 -4.81 -15.39
N GLN A 193 8.13 -3.54 -15.07
CA GLN A 193 6.96 -2.78 -15.54
C GLN A 193 5.63 -3.52 -15.30
N LYS A 194 5.52 -4.23 -14.17
CA LYS A 194 4.31 -4.97 -13.80
C LYS A 194 3.36 -4.10 -12.97
N PRO A 195 2.06 -4.08 -13.29
CA PRO A 195 1.03 -3.59 -12.39
C PRO A 195 1.13 -4.26 -11.02
N PHE A 196 0.96 -3.49 -9.95
CA PHE A 196 1.24 -3.93 -8.59
C PHE A 196 0.19 -3.45 -7.59
N LEU A 197 -0.37 -4.36 -6.80
CA LEU A 197 -1.28 -4.05 -5.70
C LEU A 197 -0.63 -4.48 -4.38
N THR A 198 -0.39 -3.53 -3.47
CA THR A 198 0.22 -3.82 -2.16
C THR A 198 -0.58 -3.29 -0.99
N PHE A 199 -0.51 -4.01 0.13
CA PHE A 199 -1.05 -3.64 1.43
C PHE A 199 0.06 -3.18 2.41
N ALA A 200 1.33 -3.17 1.98
CA ALA A 200 2.47 -2.80 2.81
C ALA A 200 2.89 -1.34 2.61
N ALA A 201 2.58 -0.47 3.57
CA ALA A 201 2.94 0.95 3.54
C ALA A 201 4.46 1.19 3.35
N GLY A 202 5.30 0.27 3.86
CA GLY A 202 6.76 0.32 3.76
C GLY A 202 7.35 0.01 2.37
N GLN A 203 6.53 -0.19 1.33
CA GLN A 203 7.00 -0.32 -0.05
C GLN A 203 6.82 0.98 -0.87
N LEU A 204 6.08 1.96 -0.36
CA LEU A 204 5.52 3.03 -1.19
C LEU A 204 6.56 4.07 -1.67
N ASP A 205 7.68 4.20 -0.97
CA ASP A 205 8.84 5.00 -1.41
C ASP A 205 9.56 4.32 -2.58
N GLU A 206 9.72 3.00 -2.54
CA GLU A 206 10.27 2.20 -3.64
C GLU A 206 9.39 2.22 -4.90
N LEU A 207 8.08 2.37 -4.71
CA LEU A 207 7.07 2.49 -5.76
C LEU A 207 6.86 3.95 -6.24
N GLY A 208 7.47 4.93 -5.57
CA GLY A 208 7.35 6.36 -5.91
C GLY A 208 5.99 7.02 -5.63
N ILE A 209 5.09 6.36 -4.89
CA ILE A 209 3.75 6.86 -4.55
C ILE A 209 3.60 7.39 -3.13
N GLY A 210 4.53 7.05 -2.23
CA GLY A 210 4.45 7.46 -0.83
C GLY A 210 5.80 7.56 -0.14
N THR A 211 5.76 7.76 1.16
CA THR A 211 6.95 8.00 2.00
C THR A 211 7.57 6.73 2.59
N GLY A 212 6.99 5.55 2.35
CA GLY A 212 7.41 4.30 2.98
C GLY A 212 7.10 4.21 4.47
N LYS A 213 6.31 5.14 5.03
CA LYS A 213 6.12 5.30 6.48
C LYS A 213 4.67 5.10 6.92
N GLU A 214 4.46 4.16 7.83
CA GLU A 214 3.17 4.02 8.53
C GLU A 214 2.90 5.26 9.39
N THR A 215 1.73 5.88 9.21
CA THR A 215 1.29 7.06 9.95
C THR A 215 0.04 6.83 10.80
N LEU A 216 -0.79 5.82 10.46
CA LEU A 216 -1.84 5.27 11.32
C LEU A 216 -1.94 3.76 11.13
N ARG A 217 -2.23 3.02 12.20
CA ARG A 217 -2.61 1.60 12.17
C ARG A 217 -3.71 1.40 13.21
N ASP A 218 -4.96 1.21 12.80
CA ASP A 218 -6.14 1.28 13.69
C ASP A 218 -7.32 0.48 13.09
N PHE A 219 -8.44 0.34 13.81
CA PHE A 219 -9.70 -0.20 13.29
C PHE A 219 -10.74 0.91 13.14
N ARG A 220 -11.09 1.31 11.92
CA ARG A 220 -12.01 2.43 11.64
C ARG A 220 -13.15 2.02 10.70
N ASP A 221 -14.31 2.63 10.90
CA ASP A 221 -15.48 2.53 10.05
C ASP A 221 -15.70 3.79 9.21
N LEU A 222 -15.33 4.97 9.71
CA LEU A 222 -15.34 6.22 8.94
C LEU A 222 -14.01 6.45 8.20
N VAL A 223 -14.13 6.79 6.91
CA VAL A 223 -13.05 7.19 5.99
C VAL A 223 -13.56 8.34 5.12
N HIS A 224 -12.70 8.96 4.33
CA HIS A 224 -13.07 10.10 3.46
C HIS A 224 -12.67 9.84 2.01
N VAL A 225 -13.63 10.01 1.08
CA VAL A 225 -13.37 9.95 -0.36
C VAL A 225 -12.84 11.30 -0.79
N TYR A 226 -11.54 11.35 -1.09
CA TYR A 226 -10.84 12.57 -1.48
C TYR A 226 -11.01 12.88 -2.98
N ASN A 227 -11.01 11.83 -3.82
CA ASN A 227 -11.15 11.94 -5.26
C ASN A 227 -12.10 10.83 -5.75
N ASN A 228 -13.23 11.21 -6.37
CA ASN A 228 -14.16 10.28 -7.02
C ASN A 228 -14.21 10.40 -8.55
N GLY A 229 -13.28 11.13 -9.19
CA GLY A 229 -13.11 11.05 -10.65
C GLY A 229 -12.50 9.71 -11.08
N HIS A 230 -11.64 9.16 -10.22
CA HIS A 230 -10.91 7.91 -10.45
C HIS A 230 -11.86 6.68 -10.46
N PRO A 231 -11.67 5.69 -11.35
CA PRO A 231 -12.55 4.52 -11.46
C PRO A 231 -12.78 3.74 -10.15
N ILE A 232 -11.74 3.65 -9.31
CA ILE A 232 -11.80 2.93 -8.01
C ILE A 232 -12.91 3.48 -7.10
N THR A 233 -13.03 4.80 -7.05
CA THR A 233 -13.85 5.54 -6.09
C THR A 233 -15.11 6.17 -6.71
N ARG A 234 -15.29 6.06 -8.04
CA ARG A 234 -16.32 6.78 -8.82
C ARG A 234 -17.76 6.68 -8.31
N GLN A 235 -18.13 5.52 -7.76
CA GLN A 235 -19.47 5.27 -7.25
C GLN A 235 -19.73 5.81 -5.83
N PHE A 236 -18.69 6.33 -5.17
CA PHE A 236 -18.79 6.89 -3.82
C PHE A 236 -18.76 8.43 -3.89
N PRO A 237 -19.59 9.13 -3.09
CA PRO A 237 -19.58 10.60 -3.05
C PRO A 237 -18.29 11.11 -2.38
N ILE A 238 -17.82 12.29 -2.77
CA ILE A 238 -16.72 13.00 -2.09
C ILE A 238 -17.10 13.27 -0.62
N GLY A 239 -16.13 13.16 0.28
CA GLY A 239 -16.29 13.45 1.71
C GLY A 239 -16.51 12.18 2.57
N PRO A 240 -17.16 12.32 3.74
CA PRO A 240 -17.27 11.24 4.71
C PRO A 240 -18.01 10.00 4.18
N PHE A 241 -17.44 8.83 4.40
CA PHE A 241 -17.91 7.55 3.91
C PHE A 241 -17.72 6.45 4.96
N THR A 242 -18.74 5.60 5.15
CA THR A 242 -18.72 4.56 6.19
C THR A 242 -18.56 3.17 5.57
N LEU A 243 -17.58 2.40 6.05
CA LEU A 243 -17.26 1.02 5.67
C LEU A 243 -18.24 -0.03 6.21
N GLY A 244 -19.40 0.37 6.74
CA GLY A 244 -20.42 -0.52 7.33
C GLY A 244 -20.04 -1.20 8.64
N ARG A 245 -18.75 -1.38 8.91
CA ARG A 245 -18.15 -1.84 10.16
C ARG A 245 -16.74 -1.28 10.34
N ARG A 246 -16.15 -1.49 11.52
CA ARG A 246 -14.73 -1.18 11.78
C ARG A 246 -13.85 -2.17 11.03
N GLU A 247 -13.13 -1.68 10.03
CA GLU A 247 -12.15 -2.42 9.23
C GLU A 247 -10.73 -2.11 9.71
N ALA A 248 -9.79 -3.04 9.52
CA ALA A 248 -8.40 -2.80 9.88
C ALA A 248 -7.71 -1.91 8.83
N ILE A 249 -7.22 -0.77 9.29
CA ILE A 249 -6.68 0.29 8.46
C ILE A 249 -5.19 0.45 8.75
N LEU A 250 -4.41 0.54 7.69
CA LEU A 250 -3.04 1.00 7.65
C LEU A 250 -2.99 2.25 6.77
N ALA A 251 -2.58 3.38 7.32
CA ALA A 251 -2.45 4.64 6.60
C ALA A 251 -1.00 5.10 6.53
N THR A 252 -0.71 5.94 5.54
CA THR A 252 0.63 6.41 5.19
C THR A 252 0.55 7.85 4.68
N ASP A 253 1.68 8.45 4.36
CA ASP A 253 1.76 9.73 3.64
C ASP A 253 2.16 9.47 2.18
N HIS A 254 1.41 10.03 1.22
CA HIS A 254 1.76 10.01 -0.20
C HIS A 254 2.98 10.89 -0.54
N ALA A 255 3.53 10.67 -1.74
CA ALA A 255 4.59 11.46 -2.36
C ALA A 255 4.06 12.07 -3.67
N GLN A 256 4.82 12.97 -4.31
CA GLN A 256 4.38 13.69 -5.53
C GLN A 256 3.96 12.80 -6.71
N GLY A 257 4.35 11.52 -6.74
CA GLY A 257 3.93 10.56 -7.77
C GLY A 257 2.63 9.79 -7.44
N GLY A 258 2.11 9.91 -6.22
CA GLY A 258 0.90 9.22 -5.77
C GLY A 258 -0.34 10.09 -5.85
N VAL A 259 -1.42 9.57 -6.43
CA VAL A 259 -2.75 10.18 -6.42
C VAL A 259 -3.57 9.56 -5.29
N VAL A 260 -3.95 10.36 -4.30
CA VAL A 260 -4.79 9.96 -3.17
C VAL A 260 -6.25 9.87 -3.60
N LEU A 261 -6.90 8.76 -3.26
CA LEU A 261 -8.31 8.50 -3.57
C LEU A 261 -9.20 8.44 -2.32
N LEU A 262 -8.66 7.85 -1.25
CA LEU A 262 -9.34 7.64 0.03
C LEU A 262 -8.38 7.98 1.16
N THR A 263 -8.85 8.71 2.16
CA THR A 263 -8.13 9.06 3.38
C THR A 263 -8.88 8.60 4.63
N VAL A 264 -8.26 8.74 5.80
CA VAL A 264 -8.88 8.58 7.11
C VAL A 264 -8.52 9.79 7.98
N GLU A 265 -9.49 10.29 8.73
CA GLU A 265 -9.23 11.38 9.68
C GLU A 265 -8.34 10.85 10.80
N ASN A 266 -7.26 11.60 11.07
CA ASN A 266 -6.49 11.37 12.28
C ASN A 266 -7.25 11.92 13.49
N ASP A 267 -8.11 11.09 14.10
CA ASP A 267 -8.66 11.33 15.45
C ASP A 267 -7.58 11.20 16.54
N THR A 268 -6.44 11.87 16.35
CA THR A 268 -5.59 12.26 17.47
C THR A 268 -6.41 13.17 18.37
N ILE A 269 -6.97 12.57 19.41
CA ILE A 269 -7.59 13.25 20.54
C ILE A 269 -6.71 14.46 20.93
N PRO A 270 -7.21 15.70 20.81
CA PRO A 270 -6.42 16.88 21.18
C PRO A 270 -5.92 16.76 22.62
N CYS A 271 -4.65 17.07 22.86
CA CYS A 271 -4.01 16.87 24.17
C CYS A 271 -4.71 17.61 25.31
N GLU A 272 -5.29 18.76 25.00
CA GLU A 272 -6.19 19.51 25.86
C GLU A 272 -7.39 18.70 26.38
N ASN A 273 -7.94 17.77 25.59
CA ASN A 273 -9.04 16.90 26.00
C ASN A 273 -8.62 15.81 26.99
N VAL A 274 -7.33 15.51 27.13
CA VAL A 274 -6.82 14.60 28.17
C VAL A 274 -6.78 15.33 29.51
N LYS A 275 -7.83 15.14 30.34
CA LYS A 275 -7.88 15.72 31.69
C LYS A 275 -6.84 15.11 32.63
N LYS A 276 -6.56 13.81 32.50
CA LYS A 276 -5.70 13.07 33.43
C LYS A 276 -5.23 11.74 32.87
N PHE A 277 -3.91 11.58 32.76
CA PHE A 277 -3.27 10.29 32.57
C PHE A 277 -2.75 9.74 33.91
N ARG A 278 -2.95 8.45 34.15
CA ARG A 278 -2.38 7.71 35.29
C ARG A 278 -1.91 6.34 34.83
N VAL A 279 -0.67 6.02 35.15
CA VAL A 279 -0.06 4.70 34.95
C VAL A 279 0.41 4.23 36.33
N LYS A 280 0.27 2.93 36.63
CA LYS A 280 0.87 2.30 37.80
C LYS A 280 1.08 0.82 37.56
N CYS A 281 2.16 0.24 38.08
CA CYS A 281 2.21 -1.22 38.21
C CYS A 281 1.28 -1.67 39.36
N THR A 282 0.79 -2.90 39.29
CA THR A 282 -0.03 -3.53 40.33
C THR A 282 0.68 -4.78 40.87
N ARG A 283 0.23 -5.34 42.00
CA ARG A 283 0.89 -6.47 42.70
C ARG A 283 0.79 -7.84 41.97
N ARG A 284 0.63 -7.83 40.65
CA ARG A 284 0.53 -9.00 39.77
C ARG A 284 1.21 -8.70 38.43
N ASP A 285 2.20 -7.82 38.46
CA ASP A 285 3.05 -7.48 37.32
C ASP A 285 2.26 -6.93 36.11
N LEU A 286 1.06 -6.41 36.38
CA LEU A 286 0.19 -5.73 35.43
C LEU A 286 0.41 -4.22 35.55
N ILE A 287 0.90 -3.59 34.49
CA ILE A 287 0.81 -2.14 34.32
C ILE A 287 -0.66 -1.81 34.05
N LYS A 288 -1.26 -1.01 34.94
CA LYS A 288 -2.63 -0.49 34.81
C LYS A 288 -2.60 0.97 34.40
N MET A 289 -3.13 1.24 33.20
CA MET A 289 -3.28 2.57 32.64
C MET A 289 -4.72 3.05 32.79
N LYS A 290 -4.87 4.35 33.06
CA LYS A 290 -6.16 5.02 33.14
C LYS A 290 -6.05 6.41 32.53
N VAL A 291 -6.84 6.64 31.50
CA VAL A 291 -7.07 7.96 30.92
C VAL A 291 -8.42 8.47 31.43
N VAL A 292 -8.51 9.77 31.72
CA VAL A 292 -9.79 10.45 31.89
C VAL A 292 -9.79 11.71 31.03
N MET A 293 -10.90 11.93 30.35
CA MET A 293 -11.11 13.00 29.39
C MET A 293 -11.80 14.21 30.02
N ARG A 294 -11.73 15.37 29.37
CA ARG A 294 -12.49 16.57 29.73
C ARG A 294 -13.94 16.44 29.25
N SER A 295 -14.14 16.22 27.95
CA SER A 295 -15.43 15.90 27.37
C SER A 295 -15.72 14.39 27.35
N ALA A 296 -16.94 14.03 26.98
CA ALA A 296 -17.40 12.66 26.75
C ALA A 296 -17.72 12.42 25.26
N ASP A 297 -17.07 13.17 24.36
CA ASP A 297 -17.42 13.19 22.94
C ASP A 297 -17.36 11.76 22.40
N SER A 298 -18.46 11.34 21.79
CA SER A 298 -19.01 10.00 22.02
C SER A 298 -18.55 8.94 21.02
N SER A 299 -17.53 9.26 20.22
CA SER A 299 -17.10 8.50 19.05
C SER A 299 -15.80 7.74 19.30
N GLY A 300 -15.88 6.64 20.06
CA GLY A 300 -15.01 5.45 19.95
C GLY A 300 -13.49 5.65 19.94
N SER A 301 -12.97 6.80 20.37
CA SER A 301 -11.60 7.21 20.05
C SER A 301 -10.61 6.27 20.73
N GLN A 302 -9.67 5.70 19.96
CA GLN A 302 -8.65 4.83 20.52
C GLN A 302 -7.39 5.61 20.87
N ILE A 303 -6.90 5.45 22.10
CA ILE A 303 -5.60 5.98 22.52
C ILE A 303 -4.58 4.86 22.43
N CYS A 304 -3.63 4.97 21.51
CA CYS A 304 -2.39 4.20 21.56
C CYS A 304 -1.59 4.58 22.81
N ILE A 305 -1.16 3.60 23.59
CA ILE A 305 -0.13 3.77 24.62
C ILE A 305 1.06 2.91 24.26
N LYS A 306 2.23 3.56 24.16
CA LYS A 306 3.52 2.90 24.06
C LYS A 306 4.04 2.57 25.45
N VAL A 307 4.63 1.38 25.57
CA VAL A 307 5.35 0.91 26.76
C VAL A 307 6.65 0.39 26.17
N ASP A 308 7.78 1.03 26.45
CA ASP A 308 9.00 0.83 25.65
C ASP A 308 8.80 1.33 24.19
N GLU A 309 9.15 0.57 23.16
CA GLU A 309 9.23 1.07 21.77
C GLU A 309 7.95 0.89 20.94
N ASP A 310 7.21 -0.21 21.10
CA ASP A 310 6.00 -0.48 20.30
C ASP A 310 4.72 0.16 20.88
N CYS A 311 3.71 0.32 20.01
CA CYS A 311 2.35 0.66 20.43
C CYS A 311 1.61 -0.61 20.85
N TYR A 312 1.30 -0.75 22.15
CA TYR A 312 0.84 -2.03 22.70
C TYR A 312 -0.63 -2.06 23.15
N ILE A 313 -1.25 -0.90 23.36
CA ILE A 313 -2.56 -0.85 24.02
C ILE A 313 -3.40 0.23 23.36
N TRP A 314 -4.47 -0.22 22.72
CA TRP A 314 -5.58 0.62 22.30
C TRP A 314 -6.60 0.68 23.43
N ILE A 315 -6.97 1.90 23.81
CA ILE A 315 -8.03 2.13 24.79
C ILE A 315 -9.22 2.76 24.07
N ASP A 316 -10.30 2.00 23.84
CA ASP A 316 -11.58 2.56 23.40
C ASP A 316 -12.12 3.52 24.49
N VAL A 317 -12.18 4.81 24.18
CA VAL A 317 -12.65 5.84 25.11
C VAL A 317 -14.17 5.98 25.06
N VAL A 318 -14.87 5.01 25.67
CA VAL A 318 -16.33 5.09 25.86
C VAL A 318 -16.64 6.05 27.01
N GLY A 319 -16.79 7.35 26.67
CA GLY A 319 -17.08 8.43 27.60
C GLY A 319 -15.86 8.91 28.42
N LYS A 320 -16.09 9.61 29.54
CA LYS A 320 -15.04 10.41 30.21
C LYS A 320 -13.87 9.65 30.85
N LYS A 321 -13.89 8.31 30.88
CA LYS A 321 -12.93 7.48 31.62
C LYS A 321 -12.72 6.17 30.88
N ALA A 322 -11.46 5.86 30.59
CA ALA A 322 -11.08 4.59 29.99
C ALA A 322 -9.88 3.98 30.72
N THR A 323 -9.71 2.67 30.67
CA THR A 323 -8.77 1.94 31.53
C THR A 323 -8.36 0.64 30.87
N ALA A 324 -7.06 0.37 30.82
CA ALA A 324 -6.49 -0.85 30.28
C ALA A 324 -5.40 -1.43 31.20
N THR A 325 -5.03 -2.68 30.96
CA THR A 325 -4.01 -3.41 31.70
C THR A 325 -3.18 -4.26 30.74
N LYS A 326 -1.86 -4.28 30.92
CA LYS A 326 -0.90 -5.14 30.20
C LYS A 326 0.03 -5.81 31.21
N GLU A 327 0.36 -7.08 30.98
CA GLU A 327 1.40 -7.81 31.72
C GLU A 327 2.78 -7.29 31.33
N SER A 328 3.69 -7.22 32.31
CA SER A 328 4.96 -6.51 32.20
C SER A 328 5.97 -7.18 33.13
N GLU A 329 7.22 -7.28 32.68
CA GLU A 329 8.29 -7.83 33.52
C GLU A 329 8.70 -6.86 34.64
N ALA A 330 9.36 -7.37 35.67
CA ALA A 330 9.95 -6.52 36.71
C ALA A 330 11.01 -5.59 36.11
N GLY A 331 10.92 -4.29 36.36
CA GLY A 331 11.75 -3.31 35.66
C GLY A 331 11.22 -1.88 35.66
N VAL A 332 11.88 -0.99 34.92
CA VAL A 332 11.43 0.38 34.68
C VAL A 332 10.97 0.49 33.23
N HIS A 333 9.70 0.84 33.05
CA HIS A 333 9.03 0.89 31.76
C HIS A 333 8.69 2.36 31.44
N PRO A 334 9.30 3.00 30.42
CA PRO A 334 8.83 4.26 29.89
C PRO A 334 7.45 4.05 29.22
N VAL A 335 6.43 4.73 29.75
CA VAL A 335 5.06 4.65 29.23
C VAL A 335 4.69 6.01 28.62
N VAL A 336 4.52 6.04 27.30
CA VAL A 336 4.24 7.26 26.54
C VAL A 336 2.84 7.17 25.95
N MET A 337 2.00 8.17 26.21
CA MET A 337 0.73 8.32 25.50
C MET A 337 1.03 8.67 24.04
N GLY A 338 0.63 7.80 23.10
CA GLY A 338 0.95 7.90 21.67
C GLY A 338 0.15 8.95 20.91
N ILE A 339 -0.36 9.97 21.60
CA ILE A 339 -0.92 11.16 20.97
C ILE A 339 0.27 12.12 20.72
N PRO A 340 0.55 12.51 19.46
CA PRO A 340 1.56 13.50 19.15
C PRO A 340 1.39 14.79 19.96
N ASP A 341 2.50 15.45 20.27
CA ASP A 341 2.56 16.75 20.96
C ASP A 341 2.03 16.82 22.41
N CYS A 342 1.49 15.74 22.97
CA CYS A 342 1.01 15.73 24.36
C CYS A 342 2.12 15.79 25.42
N GLY A 343 3.33 15.33 25.12
CA GLY A 343 4.43 15.23 26.09
C GLY A 343 4.12 14.34 27.32
N LEU A 344 3.05 13.54 27.29
CA LEU A 344 2.57 12.74 28.42
C LEU A 344 3.35 11.41 28.54
N ALA A 345 4.64 11.53 28.81
CA ALA A 345 5.50 10.41 29.22
C ALA A 345 5.45 10.20 30.74
N ARG A 346 5.47 8.94 31.18
CA ARG A 346 5.60 8.52 32.58
C ARG A 346 6.42 7.25 32.66
N GLU A 347 7.51 7.27 33.41
CA GLU A 347 8.16 6.04 33.84
C GLU A 347 7.31 5.34 34.90
N VAL A 348 7.20 4.02 34.80
CA VAL A 348 6.61 3.16 35.83
C VAL A 348 7.57 2.04 36.16
N ARG A 349 7.89 1.91 37.46
CA ARG A 349 8.62 0.76 37.99
C ARG A 349 7.63 -0.33 38.38
N CYS A 350 7.79 -1.52 37.81
CA CYS A 350 7.21 -2.75 38.34
C CYS A 350 8.18 -3.35 39.38
N PRO A 351 7.66 -3.79 40.54
CA PRO A 351 8.46 -4.23 41.68
C PRO A 351 9.13 -5.59 41.46
#